data_AF-A0ABD5DIY0-F1
#
_entry.id   AF-A0ABD5DIY0-F1
#
_cell.length_a   1.000
_cell.length_b   1.000
_cell.length_c   1.000
_cell.angle_alpha   90.00
_cell.angle_beta   90.00
_cell.angle_gamma   90.00
#
_symmetry.space_group_name_H-M   'P 1'
#
loop_
_entity.id
_entity.type
_entity.pdbx_description
1 polymer ?
#
loop_
_entity_poly.entity_id
_entity_poly.type
_entity_poly.pdbx_seq_one_letter_code
_entity_poly.pdbx_strand_id
1 'polypeptide(L)' 'MQFDPPLQPAILLKRYKRFLADVVTPDGRELTLHCPNTGAMTGCAAPGDTVWYSTSDNAKRKYAHTWELTET' A
#
# COMPACT_ATOMS: atom_id res chain seq x y z
N MET A 1 -2.69 -11.30 -14.70
CA MET A 1 -2.10 -11.79 -13.43
C MET A 1 -3.23 -11.90 -12.43
N GLN A 2 -3.30 -12.98 -11.66
CA GLN A 2 -4.30 -13.15 -10.59
C GLN A 2 -3.56 -13.02 -9.26
N PHE A 3 -4.09 -12.20 -8.35
CA PHE A 3 -3.61 -12.10 -6.98
C PHE A 3 -4.41 -13.08 -6.11
N ASP A 4 -3.71 -13.98 -5.42
CA ASP A 4 -4.30 -14.92 -4.47
C ASP A 4 -3.51 -14.85 -3.15
N PRO A 5 -4.12 -14.39 -2.05
CA PRO A 5 -5.50 -13.88 -1.94
C PRO A 5 -5.72 -12.58 -2.72
N PRO A 6 -7.00 -12.17 -2.97
CA PRO A 6 -7.32 -10.90 -3.61
C PRO A 6 -6.73 -9.71 -2.86
N LEU A 7 -6.35 -8.67 -3.61
CA LEU A 7 -5.85 -7.43 -3.01
C LEU A 7 -6.93 -6.71 -2.23
N GLN A 8 -6.50 -5.99 -1.19
CA GLN A 8 -7.37 -5.20 -0.33
C GLN A 8 -7.20 -3.71 -0.67
N PRO A 9 -8.29 -2.93 -0.77
CA PRO A 9 -8.20 -1.50 -1.06
C PRO A 9 -7.94 -0.69 0.22
N ALA A 10 -7.30 0.47 0.08
CA ALA A 10 -7.16 1.50 1.10
C ALA A 10 -6.96 2.88 0.44
N ILE A 11 -7.19 3.95 1.19
CA ILE A 11 -6.96 5.33 0.72
C ILE A 11 -5.56 5.79 1.15
N LEU A 12 -4.76 6.25 0.20
CA LEU A 12 -3.41 6.74 0.46
C LEU A 12 -3.44 8.06 1.23
N LEU A 13 -2.79 8.12 2.40
CA LEU A 13 -2.57 9.39 3.11
C LEU A 13 -1.29 10.06 2.64
N LYS A 14 -0.19 9.31 2.62
CA LYS A 14 1.13 9.79 2.20
C LYS A 14 2.09 8.65 1.92
N ARG A 15 2.99 8.85 0.95
CA ARG A 15 4.20 8.04 0.77
C ARG A 15 5.41 8.80 1.28
N TYR A 16 6.30 8.14 2.02
CA TYR A 16 7.47 8.77 2.62
C TYR A 16 8.62 7.77 2.79
N LYS A 17 9.83 8.30 2.99
CA LYS A 17 11.08 7.51 3.07
C LYS A 17 11.24 6.53 1.89
N ARG A 18 10.57 6.78 0.76
CA ARG A 18 10.48 5.93 -0.46
C ARG A 18 9.77 4.59 -0.28
N PHE A 19 10.01 3.88 0.82
CA PHE A 19 9.54 2.51 1.04
C PHE A 19 8.37 2.37 2.03
N LEU A 20 7.82 3.48 2.53
CA LEU A 20 6.67 3.48 3.43
C LEU A 20 5.51 4.29 2.86
N ALA A 21 4.29 3.82 3.09
CA ALA A 21 3.08 4.57 2.80
C ALA A 21 2.07 4.36 3.93
N ASP A 22 1.52 5.45 4.45
CA ASP A 22 0.41 5.38 5.40
C ASP A 22 -0.91 5.46 4.64
N VAL A 23 -1.86 4.60 5.02
CA VAL A 23 -3.16 4.45 4.36
C VAL A 23 -4.28 4.31 5.38
N VAL A 24 -5.51 4.58 4.95
CA VAL A 24 -6.73 4.29 5.73
C VAL A 24 -7.54 3.21 5.03
N THR A 25 -7.83 2.13 5.73
CA THR A 25 -8.65 1.02 5.23
C THR A 25 -10.14 1.39 5.19
N PRO A 26 -11.00 0.64 4.49
CA PRO A 26 -12.44 0.91 4.43
C PRO A 26 -13.16 0.89 5.79
N ASP A 27 -12.61 0.20 6.79
CA ASP A 27 -13.10 0.18 8.17
C ASP A 27 -12.53 1.34 9.03
N GLY A 28 -11.79 2.27 8.43
CA GLY A 28 -11.30 3.49 9.07
C GLY A 28 -10.01 3.31 9.88
N ARG A 29 -9.29 2.20 9.73
CA ARG A 29 -8.04 1.95 10.44
C ARG A 29 -6.85 2.50 9.66
N GLU A 30 -5.93 3.15 10.35
CA GLU A 30 -4.65 3.56 9.78
C GLU A 30 -3.67 2.40 9.77
N LEU A 31 -2.95 2.24 8.65
CA LEU A 31 -1.96 1.18 8.47
C LEU A 31 -0.77 1.69 7.67
N THR A 32 0.42 1.15 7.96
CA THR A 32 1.63 1.43 7.17
C THR A 32 1.96 0.27 6.24
N LEU A 33 1.93 0.55 4.95
CA LEU A 33 2.33 -0.36 3.87
C LEU A 33 3.83 -0.24 3.57
N HIS A 34 4.43 -1.36 3.17
CA HIS A 34 5.67 -1.33 2.43
C HIS A 34 5.40 -0.90 0.99
N CYS A 35 6.12 0.11 0.51
CA CYS A 35 6.13 0.51 -0.90
C CYS A 35 7.34 -0.15 -1.60
N PRO A 36 7.13 -1.13 -2.49
CA PRO A 36 8.21 -1.86 -3.17
C PRO A 36 8.79 -1.09 -4.37
N ASN A 37 8.59 0.24 -4.43
CA ASN A 37 9.11 1.10 -5.49
C ASN A 37 10.08 2.13 -4.89
N THR A 38 11.32 2.16 -5.37
CA THR A 38 12.35 3.11 -4.91
C THR A 38 12.39 4.41 -5.72
N GLY A 39 11.69 4.47 -6.85
CA GLY A 39 11.61 5.60 -7.76
C GLY A 39 10.63 6.69 -7.32
N ALA A 40 10.43 7.69 -8.18
CA ALA A 40 9.66 8.89 -7.86
C ALA A 40 8.15 8.62 -7.65
N MET A 41 7.57 7.65 -8.36
CA MET A 41 6.10 7.42 -8.42
C MET A 41 5.30 8.67 -8.78
N THR A 42 5.85 9.52 -9.66
CA THR A 42 5.15 10.69 -10.17
C THR A 42 3.81 10.27 -10.79
N GLY A 43 2.70 10.81 -10.26
CA GLY A 43 1.35 10.47 -10.73
C GLY A 43 0.78 9.14 -10.24
N CYS A 44 1.47 8.42 -9.34
CA CYS A 44 0.99 7.13 -8.80
C CYS A 44 0.91 7.10 -7.27
N ALA A 45 1.08 8.25 -6.61
CA ALA A 45 1.19 8.34 -5.15
C ALA A 45 0.60 9.65 -4.61
N ALA A 46 -0.49 10.13 -5.20
CA ALA A 46 -1.16 11.33 -4.72
C ALA A 46 -2.00 10.99 -3.48
N PRO A 47 -1.95 11.80 -2.40
CA PRO A 47 -2.86 11.64 -1.28
C PRO A 47 -4.32 11.64 -1.74
N GLY A 48 -5.10 10.66 -1.28
CA GLY A 48 -6.48 10.42 -1.69
C GLY A 48 -6.64 9.31 -2.74
N ASP A 49 -5.57 8.90 -3.42
CA ASP A 49 -5.63 7.78 -4.38
C ASP A 49 -6.07 6.49 -3.69
N THR A 50 -6.81 5.64 -4.42
CA THR A 50 -7.08 4.29 -3.95
C THR A 50 -5.86 3.42 -4.24
N VAL A 51 -5.35 2.75 -3.21
CA VAL A 51 -4.22 1.84 -3.32
C VAL A 51 -4.66 0.43 -2.95
N TRP A 52 -4.13 -0.54 -3.69
CA TRP A 52 -4.41 -1.94 -3.49
C TRP A 52 -3.17 -2.62 -2.91
N TYR A 53 -3.34 -3.35 -1.82
CA TYR A 53 -2.25 -3.98 -1.09
C TYR A 53 -2.46 -5.49 -0.91
N SER A 54 -1.34 -6.21 -0.89
CA SER A 54 -1.27 -7.63 -0.54
C SER A 54 -0.89 -7.79 0.94
N THR A 55 -1.23 -8.94 1.53
CA THR A 55 -0.85 -9.30 2.91
C THR A 55 0.03 -10.55 2.89
N SER A 56 1.15 -10.52 3.59
CA SER A 56 2.07 -11.66 3.73
C SER A 56 1.94 -12.30 5.10
N ASP A 57 1.82 -13.63 5.14
CA ASP A 57 1.74 -14.42 6.38
C ASP A 57 3.10 -14.58 7.11
N ASN A 58 4.17 -14.01 6.58
CA ASN A 58 5.49 -14.10 7.20
C ASN A 58 5.60 -13.18 8.42
N ALA A 59 5.41 -13.75 9.61
CA ALA A 59 5.51 -13.07 10.90
C ALA A 59 6.87 -12.39 11.19
N LYS A 60 7.93 -12.69 10.43
CA LYS A 60 9.24 -12.02 10.58
C LYS A 60 9.28 -10.64 9.91
N ARG A 61 8.29 -10.30 9.07
CA ARG A 61 8.24 -9.01 8.39
C ARG A 61 7.81 -7.92 9.36
N LYS A 62 8.52 -6.80 9.35
CA LYS A 62 8.11 -5.59 10.09
C LYS A 62 6.83 -4.98 9.55
N TYR A 63 6.64 -5.03 8.24
CA TYR A 63 5.43 -4.58 7.54
C TYR A 63 4.87 -5.78 6.76
N ALA A 64 3.73 -6.32 7.20
CA ALA A 64 3.09 -7.47 6.58
C ALA A 64 2.43 -7.12 5.24
N HIS A 65 2.07 -5.85 5.06
CA HIS A 65 1.29 -5.37 3.93
C HIS A 65 2.16 -4.66 2.90
N THR A 66 1.95 -4.96 1.62
CA THR A 66 2.74 -4.40 0.50
C THR A 66 1.82 -3.72 -0.49
N TRP A 67 2.14 -2.48 -0.87
CA TRP A 67 1.42 -1.74 -1.90
C TRP A 67 1.74 -2.32 -3.29
N GLU A 68 0.72 -2.83 -3.99
CA GLU A 68 0.85 -3.46 -5.31
C GLU A 68 0.40 -2.53 -6.45
N LEU A 69 -0.75 -1.85 -6.30
CA LEU A 69 -1.34 -1.03 -7.36
C LEU A 69 -1.86 0.31 -6.84
N THR A 70 -1.88 1.29 -7.72
CA THR A 70 -2.59 2.57 -7.52
C THR A 70 -3.70 2.66 -8.55
N GLU A 71 -4.87 3.09 -8.10
CA GLU A 71 -6.02 3.48 -8.91
C GLU A 71 -6.22 4.98 -8.73
N THR A 72 -5.96 5.72 -9.82
CA THR A 72 -5.98 7.19 -9.90
C THR A 72 -7.21 7.70 -10.63
#